data_AF-B6HY75-F1
#
_entry.id   AF-B6HY75-F1
#
_cell.length_a   1.000
_cell.length_b   1.000
_cell.length_c   1.000
_cell.angle_alpha   90.00
_cell.angle_beta   90.00
_cell.angle_gamma   90.00
#
_symmetry.space_group_name_H-M   'P 1'
#
loop_
_entity.id
_entity.type
_entity.pdbx_description
1 polymer ?
#
loop_
_entity_poly.entity_id
_entity_poly.type
_entity_poly.pdbx_seq_one_letter_code
_entity_poly.pdbx_strand_id
1 'polypeptide(L)'
;NAGKLTYIDTKYVVHVKSLETEEEQQYLTSSYINISTDSLQGGKKYLVWVQAANALGMEESKQLQIHLDDIVIPSAAVISRAETINATVPKTIIYWDSQTTIEKVSCEMRYKATTNQTWNVKEFDTNFTYVQQSEFYLEPNIKYVFQVRCQETGKRYWQPWSSPFFHKTPETGLKEGSYC
;
A
#
# COMPACT_ATOMS: atom_id res chain seq x y z
N ASN A 1 12.82 -20.44 9.00
CA ASN A 1 12.03 -21.65 8.73
C ASN A 1 10.58 -21.37 9.07
N ALA A 2 9.70 -21.28 8.08
CA ALA A 2 8.25 -21.32 8.33
C ALA A 2 7.89 -22.75 8.76
N GLY A 3 7.07 -22.89 9.81
CA GLY A 3 6.61 -24.20 10.29
C GLY A 3 5.80 -24.96 9.23
N LYS A 4 5.86 -26.30 9.25
CA LYS A 4 4.99 -27.13 8.40
C LYS A 4 3.55 -27.05 8.89
N LEU A 5 2.59 -26.98 7.96
CA LEU A 5 1.18 -27.11 8.29
C LEU A 5 0.93 -28.45 8.97
N THR A 6 0.44 -28.42 10.21
CA THR A 6 -0.07 -29.59 10.91
C THR A 6 -1.58 -29.49 10.96
N TYR A 7 -2.30 -30.61 10.85
CA TYR A 7 -3.76 -30.68 11.02
C TYR A 7 -4.17 -30.55 12.51
N ILE A 8 -3.35 -29.89 13.32
CA ILE A 8 -3.52 -29.77 14.77
C ILE A 8 -3.98 -28.36 15.06
N ASP A 9 -5.11 -28.25 15.75
CA ASP A 9 -5.64 -26.96 16.21
C ASP A 9 -4.59 -26.25 17.06
N THR A 10 -4.15 -25.08 16.60
CA THR A 10 -3.09 -24.28 17.22
C THR A 10 -3.67 -22.93 17.56
N LYS A 11 -3.59 -22.57 18.85
CA LYS A 11 -4.06 -21.30 19.37
C LYS A 11 -2.90 -20.31 19.41
N TYR A 12 -3.16 -19.09 18.97
CA TYR A 12 -2.17 -18.02 19.01
C TYR A 12 -2.59 -16.96 20.02
N VAL A 13 -1.61 -16.48 20.79
CA VAL A 13 -1.75 -15.35 21.69
C VAL A 13 -0.75 -14.28 21.26
N VAL A 14 -1.24 -13.08 20.98
CA VAL A 14 -0.39 -11.91 20.73
C VAL A 14 -0.21 -11.19 22.04
N HIS A 15 1.03 -11.07 22.49
CA HIS A 15 1.40 -10.28 23.65
C HIS A 15 1.89 -8.91 23.19
N VAL A 16 1.43 -7.87 23.88
CA VAL A 16 1.82 -6.49 23.63
C VAL A 16 2.19 -5.88 24.97
N LYS A 17 3.47 -5.53 25.13
CA LYS A 17 4.00 -4.93 26.36
C LYS A 17 4.50 -3.53 26.08
N SER A 18 4.03 -2.55 26.85
CA SER A 18 4.59 -1.20 26.85
C SER A 18 6.01 -1.21 27.43
N LEU A 19 6.95 -0.57 26.75
CA LEU A 19 8.30 -0.34 27.27
C LEU A 19 8.40 0.89 28.18
N GLU A 20 7.33 1.67 28.28
CA GLU A 20 7.30 2.93 29.03
C GLU A 20 6.57 2.78 30.38
N THR A 21 5.55 1.91 30.42
CA THR A 21 4.72 1.67 31.61
C THR A 21 4.81 0.23 32.13
N GLU A 22 5.45 -0.66 31.36
CA GLU A 22 5.53 -2.11 31.61
C GLU A 22 4.20 -2.87 31.57
N GLU A 23 3.08 -2.19 31.28
CA GLU A 23 1.78 -2.80 31.10
C GLU A 23 1.80 -3.82 29.96
N GLU A 24 1.23 -5.00 30.19
CA GLU A 24 1.12 -6.07 29.21
C GLU A 24 -0.35 -6.39 28.93
N GLN A 25 -0.67 -6.57 27.65
CA GLN A 25 -1.97 -7.02 27.17
C GLN A 25 -1.80 -8.26 26.31
N GLN A 26 -2.80 -9.14 26.37
CA GLN A 26 -2.81 -10.41 25.65
C GLN A 26 -4.07 -10.51 24.80
N TYR A 27 -3.89 -10.99 23.58
CA TYR A 27 -4.98 -11.09 22.63
C TYR A 27 -5.00 -12.43 21.90
N LEU A 28 -6.14 -13.12 21.96
CA LEU A 28 -6.32 -14.42 21.31
C LEU A 28 -6.65 -14.26 19.82
N THR A 29 -6.04 -15.09 18.98
CA THR A 29 -6.36 -15.16 17.55
C THR A 29 -6.07 -16.55 16.97
N SER A 30 -6.68 -16.83 15.82
CA SER A 30 -6.41 -18.00 14.97
C SER A 30 -5.58 -17.67 13.72
N SER A 31 -5.39 -16.40 13.38
CA SER A 31 -4.64 -15.99 12.18
C SER A 31 -4.07 -14.57 12.26
N TYR A 32 -4.93 -13.57 12.40
CA TYR A 32 -4.56 -12.16 12.55
C TYR A 32 -5.43 -11.49 13.60
N ILE A 33 -4.97 -10.35 14.10
CA ILE A 33 -5.76 -9.54 15.02
C ILE A 33 -5.60 -8.06 14.73
N ASN A 34 -6.70 -7.33 14.89
CA ASN A 34 -6.72 -5.88 14.90
C ASN A 34 -6.76 -5.40 16.34
N ILE A 35 -5.72 -4.72 16.79
CA ILE A 35 -5.63 -4.12 18.12
C ILE A 35 -5.96 -2.64 17.98
N SER A 36 -6.92 -2.15 18.76
CA SER A 36 -7.27 -0.73 18.73
C SER A 36 -6.14 0.10 19.32
N THR A 37 -5.84 1.25 18.71
CA THR A 37 -4.88 2.20 19.30
C THR A 37 -5.37 2.74 20.64
N ASP A 38 -6.69 2.73 20.90
CA ASP A 38 -7.26 3.17 22.17
C ASP A 38 -6.93 2.24 23.34
N SER A 39 -6.57 0.97 23.08
CA SER A 39 -6.09 0.08 24.13
C SER A 39 -4.59 0.26 24.41
N LEU A 40 -3.87 0.98 23.56
CA LEU A 40 -2.42 1.21 23.66
C LEU A 40 -2.11 2.53 24.37
N GLN A 41 -2.53 2.64 25.64
CA GLN A 41 -2.36 3.86 26.45
C GLN A 41 -0.98 3.97 27.12
N GLY A 42 -0.20 2.90 27.13
CA GLY A 42 1.12 2.83 27.75
C GLY A 42 2.23 3.52 26.97
N GLY A 43 1.97 4.62 26.26
CA GLY A 43 2.98 5.34 25.47
C GLY A 43 3.10 4.86 24.02
N LYS A 44 4.27 5.02 23.40
CA LYS A 44 4.49 4.78 21.96
C LYS A 44 5.45 3.63 21.63
N LYS A 45 6.23 3.15 22.60
CA LYS A 45 7.18 2.04 22.44
C LYS A 45 6.63 0.75 23.01
N TYR A 46 6.56 -0.29 22.17
CA TYR A 46 6.03 -1.60 22.56
C TYR A 46 6.96 -2.74 22.15
N LEU A 47 6.92 -3.83 22.93
CA LEU A 47 7.36 -5.15 22.51
C LEU A 47 6.13 -5.98 22.13
N VAL A 48 6.22 -6.63 20.98
CA VAL A 48 5.19 -7.53 20.47
C VAL A 48 5.79 -8.91 20.21
N TRP A 49 5.15 -9.96 20.70
CA TRP A 49 5.51 -11.34 20.38
C TRP A 49 4.27 -12.20 20.29
N VAL A 50 4.40 -13.35 19.63
CA VAL A 50 3.31 -14.30 19.42
C VAL A 50 3.68 -15.62 20.08
N GLN A 51 2.81 -16.10 20.94
CA GLN A 51 2.87 -17.43 21.51
C GLN A 51 1.94 -18.35 20.71
N ALA A 52 2.44 -19.49 20.26
CA ALA A 52 1.67 -20.53 19.59
C ALA A 52 1.61 -21.76 20.49
N ALA A 53 0.40 -22.24 20.81
CA ALA A 53 0.20 -23.40 21.67
C ALA A 53 -0.74 -24.42 21.03
N ASN A 54 -0.38 -25.69 21.09
CA ASN A 54 -1.21 -26.80 20.66
C ASN A 54 -1.00 -28.02 21.58
N ALA A 55 -1.63 -29.15 21.25
CA ALA A 55 -1.56 -30.37 22.07
C ALA A 55 -0.15 -30.95 22.24
N LEU A 56 0.82 -30.55 21.42
CA LEU A 56 2.20 -31.06 21.45
C LEU A 56 3.16 -30.13 22.20
N GLY A 57 2.78 -28.88 22.46
CA GLY A 57 3.65 -27.92 23.13
C GLY A 57 3.30 -26.48 22.84
N MET A 58 4.22 -25.61 23.23
CA MET A 58 4.08 -24.16 23.17
C MET A 58 5.42 -23.53 22.79
N GLU A 59 5.39 -22.58 21.87
CA GLU A 59 6.56 -21.86 21.37
C GLU A 59 6.26 -20.37 21.23
N GLU A 60 7.29 -19.53 21.36
CA GLU A 60 7.19 -18.08 21.23
C GLU A 60 8.02 -17.55 20.06
N SER A 61 7.51 -16.50 19.42
CA SER A 61 8.28 -15.75 18.44
C SER A 61 9.36 -14.91 19.12
N LYS A 62 10.37 -14.49 18.34
CA LYS A 62 11.24 -13.39 18.77
C LYS A 62 10.38 -12.15 19.08
N GLN A 63 10.80 -11.40 20.10
CA GLN A 63 10.18 -10.13 20.43
C GLN A 63 10.51 -9.09 19.36
N LEU A 64 9.49 -8.40 18.88
CA LEU A 64 9.59 -7.30 17.94
C LEU A 64 9.35 -5.99 18.71
N GLN A 65 10.37 -5.13 18.75
CA GLN A 65 10.20 -3.78 19.24
C GLN A 65 9.62 -2.88 18.16
N ILE A 66 8.57 -2.13 18.49
CA ILE A 66 7.90 -1.18 17.60
C ILE A 66 7.77 0.18 18.25
N HIS A 67 7.80 1.22 17.43
CA HIS A 67 7.36 2.56 17.77
C HIS A 67 6.12 2.88 16.94
N LEU A 68 5.03 3.34 17.56
CA LEU A 68 3.75 3.51 16.86
C LEU A 68 3.85 4.47 15.66
N ASP A 69 4.66 5.53 15.77
CA ASP A 69 4.87 6.49 14.67
C ASP A 69 5.71 5.93 13.49
N ASP A 70 6.33 4.75 13.63
CA ASP A 70 7.17 4.15 12.59
C ASP A 70 6.48 3.05 11.78
N ILE A 71 5.31 2.60 12.25
CA ILE A 71 4.53 1.53 11.64
C ILE A 71 3.29 2.02 10.89
N VAL A 72 3.11 3.35 10.82
CA VAL A 72 1.98 3.98 10.14
C VAL A 72 2.07 3.74 8.63
N ILE A 73 0.95 3.33 8.04
CA ILE A 73 0.77 3.25 6.60
C ILE A 73 -0.24 4.35 6.21
N PRO A 74 0.06 5.23 5.24
CA PRO A 74 -0.87 6.29 4.83
C PRO A 74 -2.20 5.73 4.31
N SER A 75 -3.24 6.56 4.26
CA SER A 75 -4.53 6.20 3.65
C SER A 75 -4.37 5.82 2.19
N ALA A 76 -5.13 4.82 1.73
CA ALA A 76 -4.98 4.24 0.39
C ALA A 76 -4.99 5.31 -0.72
N ALA A 77 -3.98 5.27 -1.59
CA ALA A 77 -3.93 6.10 -2.78
C ALA A 77 -4.78 5.47 -3.90
N VAL A 78 -5.58 6.31 -4.59
CA VAL A 78 -6.54 5.86 -5.60
C VAL A 78 -6.36 6.68 -6.88
N ILE A 79 -6.36 5.99 -8.02
CA ILE A 79 -6.38 6.62 -9.35
C ILE A 79 -7.84 6.91 -9.72
N SER A 80 -8.15 8.17 -9.98
CA SER A 80 -9.53 8.64 -10.22
C SER A 80 -9.86 8.74 -11.70
N ARG A 81 -8.93 9.23 -12.52
CA ARG A 81 -9.14 9.41 -13.96
C ARG A 81 -7.82 9.43 -14.74
N ALA A 82 -7.93 9.23 -16.05
CA ALA A 82 -6.84 9.39 -17.00
C ALA A 82 -7.32 10.19 -18.20
N GLU A 83 -6.53 11.16 -18.65
CA GLU A 83 -6.83 12.00 -19.80
C GLU A 83 -5.65 11.96 -20.76
N THR A 84 -5.89 11.69 -22.05
CA THR A 84 -4.86 11.79 -23.08
C THR A 84 -5.07 13.07 -23.88
N ILE A 85 -4.09 13.96 -23.84
CA ILE A 85 -4.10 15.21 -24.58
C ILE A 85 -3.50 14.96 -25.97
N ASN A 86 -4.30 15.26 -27.00
CA ASN A 86 -3.88 15.22 -28.39
C ASN A 86 -3.04 16.45 -28.72
N ALA A 87 -1.74 16.36 -28.43
CA ALA A 87 -0.71 17.29 -28.88
C ALA A 87 0.20 16.60 -29.92
N THR A 88 1.18 17.33 -30.46
CA THR A 88 2.18 16.79 -31.41
C THR A 88 2.86 15.52 -30.88
N VAL A 89 3.05 15.45 -29.56
CA VAL A 89 3.38 14.22 -28.83
C VAL A 89 2.24 13.95 -27.84
N PRO A 90 1.50 12.84 -27.99
CA PRO A 90 0.38 12.55 -27.10
C PRO A 90 0.88 12.32 -25.67
N LYS A 91 0.24 12.99 -24.71
CA LYS A 91 0.56 12.85 -23.29
C LYS A 91 -0.66 12.34 -22.54
N THR A 92 -0.47 11.34 -21.69
CA THR A 92 -1.51 10.83 -20.79
C THR A 92 -1.24 11.35 -19.38
N ILE A 93 -2.20 12.06 -18.81
CA ILE A 93 -2.19 12.55 -17.44
C ILE A 93 -3.02 11.58 -16.60
N ILE A 94 -2.39 10.99 -15.59
CA ILE A 94 -3.07 10.17 -14.58
C ILE A 94 -3.32 11.03 -13.36
N TYR A 95 -4.58 11.09 -12.92
CA TYR A 95 -5.02 11.84 -11.76
C TYR A 95 -5.27 10.87 -10.61
N TRP A 96 -4.63 11.13 -9.48
CA TRP A 96 -4.66 10.23 -8.34
C TRP A 96 -4.50 11.01 -7.05
N ASP A 97 -5.02 10.46 -5.96
CA ASP A 97 -5.09 11.17 -4.68
C ASP A 97 -5.12 10.19 -3.50
N SER A 98 -4.91 10.71 -2.29
CA SER A 98 -5.01 9.99 -1.03
C SER A 98 -5.56 10.92 0.05
N GLN A 99 -6.47 10.42 0.88
CA GLN A 99 -7.00 11.15 2.05
C GLN A 99 -6.05 11.09 3.26
N THR A 100 -4.74 11.04 3.02
CA THR A 100 -3.72 11.01 4.07
C THR A 100 -3.48 12.42 4.61
N THR A 101 -3.34 12.54 5.93
CA THR A 101 -2.91 13.78 6.60
C THR A 101 -1.40 13.85 6.79
N ILE A 102 -0.66 12.83 6.35
CA ILE A 102 0.80 12.78 6.42
C ILE A 102 1.38 13.72 5.36
N GLU A 103 2.24 14.64 5.78
CA GLU A 103 2.79 15.69 4.90
C GLU A 103 3.81 15.16 3.89
N LYS A 104 4.69 14.25 4.33
CA LYS A 104 5.80 13.72 3.53
C LYS A 104 5.53 12.29 3.13
N VAL A 105 5.08 12.09 1.90
CA VAL A 105 4.71 10.78 1.38
C VAL A 105 5.47 10.50 0.09
N SER A 106 6.20 9.38 0.07
CA SER A 106 6.85 8.87 -1.14
C SER A 106 5.98 7.78 -1.74
N CYS A 107 5.69 7.89 -3.03
CA CYS A 107 4.80 7.02 -3.76
C CYS A 107 5.47 6.44 -4.99
N GLU A 108 5.02 5.26 -5.38
CA GLU A 108 5.40 4.60 -6.61
C GLU A 108 4.15 4.39 -7.46
N MET A 109 4.24 4.70 -8.75
CA MET A 109 3.26 4.29 -9.74
C MET A 109 3.90 3.31 -10.72
N ARG A 110 3.31 2.13 -10.81
CA ARG A 110 3.69 1.14 -11.82
C ARG A 110 2.71 1.13 -12.98
N TYR A 111 3.23 0.96 -14.19
CA TYR A 111 2.44 0.89 -15.41
C TYR A 111 3.02 -0.08 -16.42
N LYS A 112 2.14 -0.71 -17.21
CA LYS A 112 2.53 -1.53 -18.36
C LYS A 112 1.41 -1.65 -19.38
N ALA A 113 1.76 -1.93 -20.63
CA ALA A 113 0.78 -2.38 -21.61
C ALA A 113 0.20 -3.72 -21.14
N THR A 114 -1.11 -3.95 -21.34
CA THR A 114 -1.76 -5.19 -20.91
C THR A 114 -1.24 -6.43 -21.64
N THR A 115 -0.66 -6.23 -22.81
CA THR A 115 0.02 -7.27 -23.61
C THR A 115 1.44 -7.56 -23.11
N ASN A 116 2.04 -6.68 -22.30
CA ASN A 116 3.39 -6.83 -21.80
C ASN A 116 3.40 -7.52 -20.41
N GLN A 117 4.48 -8.23 -20.12
CA GLN A 117 4.70 -8.89 -18.84
C GLN A 117 5.42 -7.98 -17.83
N THR A 118 6.31 -7.10 -18.30
CA THR A 118 7.19 -6.27 -17.46
C THR A 118 6.52 -4.98 -17.01
N TRP A 119 6.73 -4.61 -15.74
CA TRP A 119 6.28 -3.34 -15.17
C TRP A 119 7.33 -2.25 -15.31
N ASN A 120 6.91 -1.05 -15.71
CA ASN A 120 7.68 0.17 -15.54
C ASN A 120 7.23 0.84 -14.24
N VAL A 121 8.15 1.50 -13.52
CA VAL A 121 7.86 2.17 -12.25
C VAL A 121 8.38 3.60 -12.30
N LYS A 122 7.59 4.54 -11.76
CA LYS A 122 8.01 5.91 -11.48
C LYS A 122 7.82 6.19 -9.99
N GLU A 123 8.79 6.89 -9.41
CA GLU A 123 8.76 7.35 -8.03
C GLU A 123 8.33 8.83 -7.98
N PHE A 124 7.62 9.18 -6.91
CA PHE A 124 7.10 10.53 -6.68
C PHE A 124 7.22 10.86 -5.19
N ASP A 125 7.78 12.03 -4.88
CA ASP A 125 7.60 12.65 -3.58
C ASP A 125 6.39 13.58 -3.66
N THR A 126 5.36 13.27 -2.88
CA THR A 126 4.03 13.87 -3.01
C THR A 126 3.56 14.54 -1.74
N ASN A 127 2.73 15.55 -1.93
CA ASN A 127 1.96 16.20 -0.88
C ASN A 127 0.50 16.22 -1.32
N PHE A 128 -0.35 15.48 -0.60
CA PHE A 128 -1.77 15.29 -0.91
C PHE A 128 -2.67 16.46 -0.47
N THR A 129 -2.10 17.65 -0.26
CA THR A 129 -2.89 18.88 -0.16
C THR A 129 -3.71 19.14 -1.44
N TYR A 130 -3.28 18.58 -2.57
CA TYR A 130 -3.97 18.65 -3.85
C TYR A 130 -3.91 17.31 -4.59
N VAL A 131 -4.84 17.12 -5.54
CA VAL A 131 -4.86 15.96 -6.43
C VAL A 131 -3.60 15.90 -7.27
N GLN A 132 -2.93 14.76 -7.24
CA GLN A 132 -1.69 14.54 -7.98
C GLN A 132 -1.95 14.31 -9.46
N GLN A 133 -1.06 14.81 -10.31
CA GLN A 133 -1.11 14.69 -11.76
C GLN A 133 0.24 14.18 -12.26
N SER A 134 0.26 12.97 -12.79
CA SER A 134 1.48 12.36 -13.31
C SER A 134 1.40 12.21 -14.83
N GLU A 135 2.38 12.76 -15.53
CA GLU A 135 2.46 12.72 -16.99
C GLU A 135 3.19 11.47 -17.50
N PHE A 136 2.63 10.87 -18.56
CA PHE A 136 3.19 9.73 -19.26
C PHE A 136 3.16 9.93 -20.78
N TYR A 137 4.28 9.60 -21.41
CA TYR A 137 4.41 9.51 -22.87
C TYR A 137 4.23 8.04 -23.24
N LEU A 138 3.06 7.70 -23.76
CA LEU A 138 2.64 6.33 -24.01
C LEU A 138 2.40 6.13 -25.50
N GLU A 139 2.55 4.89 -25.95
CA GLU A 139 2.23 4.52 -27.33
C GLU A 139 0.71 4.60 -27.57
N PRO A 140 0.28 5.08 -28.75
CA PRO A 140 -1.14 5.20 -29.10
C PRO A 140 -1.79 3.83 -29.35
N ASN A 141 -3.12 3.76 -29.22
CA ASN A 141 -3.93 2.56 -29.41
C ASN A 141 -3.53 1.34 -28.56
N ILE A 142 -2.94 1.56 -27.39
CA ILE A 142 -2.55 0.50 -26.45
C ILE A 142 -3.35 0.63 -25.15
N LYS A 143 -3.80 -0.51 -24.63
CA LYS A 143 -4.40 -0.59 -23.29
C LYS A 143 -3.28 -0.74 -22.26
N TYR A 144 -3.23 0.19 -21.31
CA TYR A 144 -2.31 0.17 -20.18
C TYR A 144 -3.06 -0.15 -18.89
N VAL A 145 -2.33 -0.68 -17.92
CA VAL A 145 -2.75 -0.83 -16.53
C VAL A 145 -1.82 -0.02 -15.63
N PHE A 146 -2.40 0.68 -14.66
CA PHE A 146 -1.72 1.51 -13.68
C PHE A 146 -2.08 1.06 -12.26
N GLN A 147 -1.13 1.09 -11.36
CA GLN A 147 -1.34 0.93 -9.92
C GLN A 147 -0.41 1.86 -9.16
N VAL A 148 -0.88 2.34 -8.02
CA VAL A 148 -0.11 3.24 -7.14
C VAL A 148 -0.01 2.65 -5.74
N ARG A 149 1.09 2.92 -5.05
CA ARG A 149 1.25 2.66 -3.61
C ARG A 149 2.09 3.77 -3.00
N CYS A 150 1.87 4.04 -1.72
CA CYS A 150 2.59 5.07 -1.00
C CYS A 150 3.10 4.57 0.35
N GLN A 151 4.09 5.27 0.88
CA GLN A 151 4.54 5.16 2.27
C GLN A 151 4.87 6.55 2.82
N GLU A 152 4.84 6.71 4.12
CA GLU A 152 5.50 7.87 4.73
C GLU A 152 7.00 7.85 4.39
N THR A 153 7.53 8.99 3.95
CA THR A 153 8.90 9.07 3.43
C THR A 153 9.92 8.56 4.45
N GLY A 154 10.74 7.59 4.05
CA GLY A 154 11.76 6.99 4.90
C GLY A 154 11.26 5.93 5.89
N LYS A 155 9.95 5.65 5.94
CA LYS A 155 9.41 4.54 6.73
C LYS A 155 9.55 3.21 6.01
N ARG A 156 9.26 2.14 6.73
CA ARG A 156 9.48 0.75 6.29
C ARG A 156 8.31 0.18 5.49
N TYR A 157 7.08 0.58 5.83
CA TYR A 157 5.88 -0.10 5.37
C TYR A 157 5.19 0.65 4.24
N TRP A 158 5.13 -0.02 3.10
CA TRP A 158 4.37 0.43 1.95
C TRP A 158 2.92 -0.02 2.03
N GLN A 159 2.04 0.78 1.45
CA GLN A 159 0.72 0.31 1.06
C GLN A 159 0.84 -0.91 0.12
N PRO A 160 -0.17 -1.79 0.11
CA PRO A 160 -0.35 -2.68 -1.03
C PRO A 160 -0.55 -1.84 -2.30
N TRP A 161 -0.24 -2.43 -3.45
CA TRP A 161 -0.62 -1.81 -4.73
C TRP A 161 -2.13 -1.60 -4.79
N SER A 162 -2.55 -0.42 -5.25
CA SER A 162 -3.95 -0.07 -5.46
C SER A 162 -4.64 -1.06 -6.41
N SER A 163 -5.97 -1.03 -6.47
CA SER A 163 -6.69 -1.73 -7.53
C SER A 163 -6.20 -1.28 -8.92
N PRO A 164 -6.13 -2.21 -9.90
CA PRO A 164 -5.65 -1.89 -11.25
C PRO A 164 -6.58 -0.91 -11.95
N PHE A 165 -6.03 0.19 -12.45
CA PHE A 165 -6.73 1.17 -13.27
C PHE A 165 -6.35 0.97 -14.73
N PHE A 166 -7.34 0.79 -15.62
CA PHE A 166 -7.09 0.54 -17.04
C PHE A 166 -7.40 1.77 -17.87
N HIS A 167 -6.50 2.11 -18.80
CA HIS A 167 -6.67 3.21 -19.75
C HIS A 167 -6.28 2.75 -21.15
N LYS A 168 -7.09 3.06 -22.17
CA LYS A 168 -6.72 2.83 -23.57
C LYS A 168 -6.32 4.17 -24.18
N THR A 169 -5.09 4.25 -24.69
CA THR A 169 -4.64 5.44 -25.42
C THR A 169 -5.40 5.56 -26.75
N PRO A 170 -5.74 6.78 -27.20
CA PRO A 170 -6.41 7.00 -28.47
C PRO A 170 -5.51 6.61 -29.65
N GLU A 171 -6.13 6.41 -30.81
CA GLU A 171 -5.40 6.24 -32.06
C GLU A 171 -4.75 7.57 -32.48
N THR A 172 -3.55 7.51 -33.06
CA THR A 172 -2.91 8.70 -33.64
C THR A 172 -3.68 9.14 -34.88
N GLY A 173 -4.47 10.21 -34.74
CA GLY A 173 -5.03 10.97 -35.86
C GLY A 173 -6.25 10.37 -36.54
N LEU A 174 -7.43 10.60 -35.97
CA LEU A 174 -8.61 10.95 -36.76
C LEU A 174 -9.17 12.24 -36.19
N LYS A 175 -9.07 13.32 -36.98
CA LYS A 175 -9.87 14.52 -36.74
C LYS A 175 -11.33 14.07 -36.88
N GLU A 176 -12.09 14.03 -35.79
CA GLU A 176 -13.55 14.11 -35.89
C GLU A 176 -13.90 15.51 -36.38
N GLY A 177 -13.93 15.63 -37.71
CA GLY A 177 -14.37 16.79 -38.45
C GLY A 177 -15.32 16.33 -39.54
N SER A 178 -16.41 15.66 -39.15
CA SER A 178 -17.58 15.49 -40.00
C SER A 178 -18.32 16.82 -40.07
N TYR A 179 -17.92 17.68 -41.00
CA TYR A 179 -18.82 18.73 -41.48
C TYR A 179 -19.56 18.20 -42.71
N CYS A 180 -20.89 18.32 -42.62
CA CYS A 180 -21.87 18.01 -43.67
C CYS A 180 -21.58 18.74 -44.99
#